data_AF-A0A2D5EPL9-F1
#
_entry.id   AF-A0A2D5EPL9-F1
#
_cell.length_a   1.000
_cell.length_b   1.000
_cell.length_c   1.000
_cell.angle_alpha   90.00
_cell.angle_beta   90.00
_cell.angle_gamma   90.00
#
_symmetry.space_group_name_H-M   'P 1'
#
loop_
_entity.id
_entity.type
_entity.pdbx_description
1 polymer ?
#
loop_
_entity_poly.entity_id
_entity_poly.type
_entity_poly.pdbx_seq_one_letter_code
_entity_poly.pdbx_strand_id
1 'polypeptide(L)'
;MADRWVIAYDVDTAATAAAEKTPQGVTTMTVYNRIRACLRQHGFDEFTQLSVYAMDDSDGALVRVYHALSALGQLDERKFIKRLHVFKIDGAMNDVLPLVDSRDSAPADR
;
A
#
# COMPACT_ATOMS: atom_id res chain seq x y z
N MET A 1 1.71 -8.46 -20.25
CA MET A 1 1.55 -7.91 -18.89
C MET A 1 0.64 -6.70 -19.02
N ALA A 2 -0.34 -6.56 -18.13
CA ALA A 2 -1.27 -5.45 -18.15
C ALA A 2 -0.66 -4.24 -17.44
N ASP A 3 -1.04 -3.04 -17.90
CA ASP A 3 -0.78 -1.79 -17.17
C ASP A 3 -1.38 -1.87 -15.77
N ARG A 4 -0.80 -1.13 -14.81
CA ARG A 4 -1.25 -1.17 -13.41
C ARG A 4 -1.28 0.20 -12.77
N TRP A 5 -2.28 0.42 -11.94
CA TRP A 5 -2.30 1.51 -10.97
C TRP A 5 -1.65 1.03 -9.67
N VAL A 6 -0.79 1.87 -9.11
CA VAL A 6 -0.05 1.56 -7.89
C VAL A 6 -0.28 2.65 -6.86
N ILE A 7 -0.55 2.23 -5.62
CA ILE A 7 -0.58 3.08 -4.43
C ILE A 7 0.58 2.67 -3.54
N ALA A 8 1.49 3.59 -3.27
CA ALA A 8 2.59 3.40 -2.34
C ALA A 8 2.44 4.37 -1.17
N TYR A 9 2.64 3.88 0.05
CA TYR A 9 2.57 4.71 1.24
C TYR A 9 3.72 4.43 2.20
N ASP A 10 3.87 5.33 3.16
CA ASP A 10 4.82 5.19 4.25
C ASP A 10 4.15 5.65 5.55
N VAL A 11 4.35 4.87 6.61
CA VAL A 11 3.79 5.12 7.94
C VAL A 11 4.82 5.84 8.79
N ASP A 12 4.38 6.81 9.59
CA ASP A 12 5.19 7.42 10.64
C ASP A 12 5.30 6.46 11.83
N THR A 13 6.30 5.60 11.78
CA THR A 13 6.55 4.59 12.82
C THR A 13 6.92 5.20 14.17
N ALA A 14 7.48 6.42 14.19
CA ALA A 14 7.77 7.12 15.43
C ALA A 14 6.49 7.65 16.08
N ALA A 15 5.59 8.23 15.28
CA ALA A 15 4.28 8.68 15.77
C ALA A 15 3.40 7.50 16.23
N THR A 16 3.41 6.37 15.52
CA THR A 16 2.68 5.17 15.96
C THR A 16 3.28 4.59 17.24
N ALA A 17 4.60 4.48 17.35
CA ALA A 17 5.26 4.00 18.58
C ALA A 17 5.00 4.91 19.79
N ALA A 18 4.79 6.21 19.58
CA ALA A 18 4.35 7.12 20.64
C ALA A 18 2.89 6.88 21.02
N ALA A 19 2.00 6.67 20.04
CA ALA A 19 0.59 6.40 20.27
C ALA A 19 0.35 5.06 20.99
N GLU A 20 1.15 4.04 20.69
CA GLU A 20 1.12 2.71 21.33
C GLU A 20 1.29 2.76 22.85
N LYS A 21 1.97 3.79 23.39
CA LYS A 21 2.21 3.96 24.82
C LYS A 21 0.98 4.46 25.58
N THR A 22 -0.09 4.81 24.88
CA THR A 22 -1.35 5.25 25.50
C THR A 22 -2.27 4.04 25.75
N PRO A 23 -3.12 4.04 26.80
CA PRO A 23 -4.01 2.90 27.09
C PRO A 23 -5.01 2.57 25.98
N GLN A 24 -5.27 3.52 25.07
CA GLN A 24 -6.11 3.37 23.87
C GLN A 24 -5.27 3.39 22.58
N GLY A 25 -3.98 3.07 22.70
CA GLY A 25 -2.99 3.22 21.64
C GLY A 25 -3.27 2.34 20.42
N VAL A 26 -3.03 2.90 19.23
CA VAL A 26 -3.11 2.18 17.96
C VAL A 26 -1.73 1.63 17.62
N THR A 27 -1.62 0.33 17.39
CA THR A 27 -0.35 -0.27 17.00
C THR A 27 0.00 0.00 15.55
N THR A 28 1.30 0.06 15.26
CA THR A 28 1.85 0.17 13.91
C THR A 28 1.28 -0.92 13.00
N MET A 29 1.17 -2.14 13.50
CA MET A 29 0.55 -3.26 12.78
C MET A 29 -0.94 -3.03 12.53
N THR A 30 -1.68 -2.42 13.47
CA THR A 30 -3.08 -2.06 13.27
C THR A 30 -3.21 -1.04 12.14
N VAL A 31 -2.34 -0.03 12.08
CA VAL A 31 -2.29 0.95 10.98
C VAL A 31 -2.11 0.25 9.63
N TYR A 32 -1.09 -0.60 9.50
CA TYR A 32 -0.86 -1.36 8.26
C TYR A 32 -2.06 -2.23 7.88
N ASN A 33 -2.64 -2.97 8.82
CA ASN A 33 -3.78 -3.85 8.55
C ASN A 33 -5.04 -3.07 8.14
N ARG A 34 -5.27 -1.87 8.68
CA ARG A 34 -6.41 -1.01 8.32
C ARG A 34 -6.25 -0.44 6.93
N ILE A 35 -5.06 0.07 6.60
CA ILE A 35 -4.74 0.55 5.25
C ILE A 35 -4.85 -0.60 4.24
N ARG A 36 -4.27 -1.76 4.54
CA ARG A 36 -4.39 -3.00 3.74
C ARG A 36 -5.85 -3.36 3.46
N ALA A 37 -6.66 -3.46 4.51
CA ALA A 37 -8.06 -3.83 4.37
C ALA A 37 -8.82 -2.81 3.50
N CYS A 38 -8.57 -1.52 3.70
CA CYS A 38 -9.15 -0.45 2.89
C CYS A 38 -8.76 -0.60 1.41
N LEU A 39 -7.47 -0.76 1.11
CA LEU A 39 -6.99 -0.89 -0.27
C LEU A 39 -7.54 -2.15 -0.96
N ARG A 40 -7.56 -3.30 -0.28
CA ARG A 40 -8.10 -4.55 -0.83
C ARG A 40 -9.60 -4.47 -1.14
N GLN A 41 -10.38 -3.73 -0.35
CA GLN A 41 -11.80 -3.49 -0.65
C GLN A 41 -12.03 -2.75 -1.98
N HIS A 42 -11.01 -2.04 -2.48
CA HIS A 42 -11.05 -1.32 -3.75
C HIS A 42 -10.25 -2.00 -4.87
N GLY A 43 -9.88 -3.28 -4.70
CA GLY A 43 -9.22 -4.09 -5.73
C GLY A 43 -7.71 -3.88 -5.83
N PHE A 44 -7.09 -3.26 -4.83
CA PHE A 44 -5.64 -3.14 -4.71
C PHE A 44 -5.08 -4.31 -3.91
N ASP A 45 -4.29 -5.16 -4.55
CA ASP A 45 -3.60 -6.28 -3.92
C ASP A 45 -2.15 -5.91 -3.56
N GLU A 46 -1.57 -6.62 -2.60
CA GLU A 46 -0.19 -6.37 -2.17
C GLU A 46 0.80 -6.64 -3.30
N PHE A 47 1.72 -5.70 -3.49
CA PHE A 47 2.69 -5.73 -4.57
C PHE A 47 4.08 -6.03 -4.03
N THR A 48 4.40 -7.31 -3.79
CA THR A 48 5.70 -7.87 -3.33
C THR A 48 6.39 -7.19 -2.11
N GLN A 49 5.84 -6.08 -1.61
CA GLN A 49 6.40 -5.16 -0.62
C GLN A 49 5.25 -4.61 0.22
N LEU A 50 5.43 -4.61 1.55
CA LEU A 50 4.35 -4.40 2.54
C LEU A 50 3.56 -3.08 2.43
N SER A 51 4.13 -2.06 1.78
CA SER A 51 3.52 -0.72 1.66
C SER A 51 3.26 -0.26 0.22
N VAL A 52 3.30 -1.20 -0.72
CA VAL A 52 3.00 -0.95 -2.14
C VAL A 52 1.88 -1.89 -2.56
N TYR A 53 0.86 -1.33 -3.19
CA TYR A 53 -0.33 -2.06 -3.62
C TYR A 53 -0.63 -1.75 -5.07
N ALA A 54 -1.01 -2.76 -5.84
CA ALA A 54 -1.27 -2.63 -7.26
C ALA A 54 -2.65 -3.16 -7.63
N MET A 55 -3.22 -2.56 -8.66
CA MET A 55 -4.47 -2.98 -9.29
C MET A 55 -4.28 -2.92 -10.80
N ASP A 56 -4.74 -3.93 -11.52
CA ASP A 56 -4.70 -3.93 -12.99
C ASP A 56 -5.54 -2.79 -13.57
N ASP A 57 -5.01 -2.14 -14.61
CA ASP A 57 -5.67 -1.06 -15.35
C ASP A 57 -6.75 -1.66 -16.26
N SER A 58 -7.97 -1.73 -15.73
CA SER A 58 -9.18 -2.16 -16.43
C SER A 58 -10.20 -1.03 -16.47
N ASP A 59 -11.32 -1.23 -17.17
CA ASP A 59 -12.39 -0.22 -17.25
C ASP A 59 -12.79 0.31 -15.87
N GLY A 60 -12.76 1.63 -15.73
CA GLY A 60 -13.06 2.33 -14.47
C GLY A 60 -11.94 2.30 -13.42
N ALA A 61 -10.72 1.88 -13.73
CA ALA A 61 -9.60 1.83 -12.79
C ALA A 61 -9.32 3.18 -12.11
N LEU A 62 -9.31 4.28 -12.87
CA LEU A 62 -9.11 5.62 -12.29
C LEU A 62 -10.21 5.98 -11.28
N VAL A 63 -11.46 5.58 -11.53
CA VAL A 63 -12.57 5.79 -10.57
C VAL A 63 -12.34 4.98 -9.29
N ARG A 64 -11.88 3.74 -9.41
CA ARG A 64 -11.53 2.90 -8.24
C ARG A 64 -10.34 3.48 -7.45
N VAL A 65 -9.34 4.05 -8.12
CA VAL A 65 -8.25 4.81 -7.49
C VAL A 65 -8.83 5.94 -6.63
N TYR A 66 -9.72 6.77 -7.19
CA TYR A 66 -10.35 7.86 -6.45
C TYR A 66 -11.17 7.35 -5.25
N HIS A 67 -11.92 6.26 -5.40
CA HIS A 67 -12.65 5.66 -4.29
C HIS A 67 -11.72 5.15 -3.19
N ALA A 68 -10.62 4.48 -3.54
CA ALA A 68 -9.62 4.02 -2.58
C ALA A 68 -9.01 5.19 -1.80
N LEU A 69 -8.63 6.26 -2.49
CA LEU A 69 -8.08 7.47 -1.84
C LEU A 69 -9.10 8.16 -0.93
N SER A 70 -10.35 8.24 -1.37
CA SER A 70 -11.44 8.80 -0.56
C SER A 70 -11.66 7.99 0.71
N ALA A 71 -11.70 6.65 0.61
CA ALA A 71 -11.86 5.75 1.74
C ALA A 71 -10.68 5.81 2.72
N LEU A 72 -9.44 5.87 2.22
CA LEU A 72 -8.26 6.11 3.06
C LEU A 72 -8.37 7.43 3.84
N GLY A 73 -8.92 8.46 3.21
CA GLY A 73 -9.19 9.76 3.84
C GLY A 73 -10.20 9.72 4.99
N GLN A 74 -10.99 8.65 5.11
CA GLN A 74 -11.95 8.45 6.20
C GLN A 74 -11.40 7.62 7.36
N LEU A 75 -10.24 6.96 7.21
CA LEU A 75 -9.65 6.18 8.29
C LEU A 75 -9.14 7.08 9.41
N ASP A 76 -9.32 6.66 10.66
CA ASP A 76 -8.72 7.35 11.82
C ASP A 76 -7.19 7.23 11.80
N GLU A 77 -6.68 6.12 11.28
CA GLU A 77 -5.26 5.83 11.15
C GLU A 77 -4.57 6.66 10.06
N ARG A 78 -5.31 7.38 9.20
CA ARG A 78 -4.73 8.22 8.14
C ARG A 78 -3.72 9.24 8.65
N LYS A 79 -3.88 9.69 9.90
CA LYS A 79 -2.98 10.63 10.58
C LYS A 79 -1.54 10.10 10.73
N PHE A 80 -1.35 8.79 10.61
CA PHE A 80 -0.05 8.14 10.66
C PHE A 80 0.56 7.91 9.27
N ILE A 81 -0.15 8.25 8.18
CA ILE A 81 0.40 8.18 6.82
C ILE A 81 1.26 9.44 6.60
N LYS A 82 2.58 9.27 6.49
CA LYS A 82 3.51 10.39 6.27
C LYS A 82 3.76 10.69 4.79
N ARG A 83 3.61 9.69 3.93
CA ARG A 83 3.75 9.81 2.47
C ARG A 83 2.73 8.91 1.79
N LEU A 84 2.15 9.40 0.71
CA LEU A 84 1.19 8.66 -0.12
C LEU A 84 1.38 9.08 -1.57
N HIS A 85 1.59 8.12 -2.44
CA HIS A 85 1.80 8.32 -3.87
C HIS A 85 0.90 7.38 -4.67
N VAL A 86 0.39 7.90 -5.77
CA VAL A 86 -0.32 7.12 -6.79
C VAL A 86 0.38 7.33 -8.11
N PHE A 87 0.66 6.25 -8.82
CA PHE A 87 1.28 6.28 -10.13
C PHE A 87 0.81 5.09 -10.97
N LYS A 88 1.00 5.22 -12.29
CA LYS A 88 0.73 4.16 -13.25
C LYS A 88 2.04 3.53 -13.72
N ILE A 89 2.07 2.21 -13.80
CA ILE A 89 3.13 1.45 -14.46
C ILE A 89 2.57 0.98 -15.80
N ASP A 90 3.18 1.45 -16.89
CA ASP A 90 2.84 1.03 -18.24
C ASP A 90 3.69 -0.18 -18.65
N GLY A 91 3.05 -1.25 -19.12
CA GLY A 91 3.73 -2.43 -19.62
C GLY A 91 4.31 -3.37 -18.55
N ALA A 92 5.57 -3.78 -18.73
CA ALA A 92 6.18 -4.86 -17.95
C ALA A 92 6.94 -4.32 -16.71
N MET A 93 6.61 -4.87 -15.55
CA MET A 93 7.41 -4.73 -14.33
C MET A 93 8.41 -5.89 -14.27
N ASN A 94 9.69 -5.57 -14.18
CA ASN A 94 10.76 -6.56 -14.05
C ASN A 94 11.28 -6.56 -12.61
N ASP A 95 11.36 -7.74 -12.01
CA ASP A 95 12.14 -7.92 -10.79
C ASP A 95 13.63 -7.92 -11.15
N VAL A 96 14.36 -6.95 -10.61
CA VAL A 96 15.79 -6.75 -10.88
C VAL A 96 16.67 -7.13 -9.71
N LEU A 97 16.11 -7.55 -8.57
CA LEU A 97 16.91 -7.99 -7.42
C LEU A 97 17.84 -9.17 -7.75
N PRO A 98 17.42 -10.17 -8.57
CA PRO A 98 18.32 -11.23 -9.00
C PRO A 98 19.54 -10.71 -9.78
N LEU A 99 19.40 -9.61 -10.51
CA LEU A 99 20.51 -9.00 -11.26
C LEU A 99 21.48 -8.21 -10.36
N VAL A 100 20.97 -7.64 -9.27
CA VAL A 100 21.75 -6.80 -8.35
C VAL A 100 22.48 -7.65 -7.31
N ASP A 101 21.80 -8.68 -6.78
CA ASP A 101 22.20 -9.36 -5.55
C ASP A 101 22.04 -10.89 -5.64
N SER A 102 21.79 -11.44 -6.84
CA SER A 102 21.68 -12.89 -7.09
C SER A 102 20.70 -13.64 -6.17
N ARG A 103 19.67 -12.94 -5.67
CA ARG A 103 18.61 -13.51 -4.83
C ARG A 103 17.23 -13.17 -5.37
N ASP A 104 16.29 -14.05 -5.10
CA ASP A 104 14.88 -13.83 -5.41
C ASP A 104 14.31 -12.72 -4.52
N SER A 105 13.36 -11.94 -5.05
CA SER A 105 12.56 -11.05 -4.22
C SER A 105 11.75 -11.84 -3.20
N ALA A 106 11.59 -11.26 -2.01
CA ALA A 106 10.68 -11.82 -1.02
C ALA A 106 9.28 -11.93 -1.64
N PRO A 107 8.56 -13.05 -1.43
CA PRO A 107 7.18 -13.16 -1.89
C PRO A 107 6.34 -12.06 -1.22
N ALA A 108 5.42 -11.44 -1.98
CA ALA A 108 4.25 -10.85 -1.35
C ALA A 108 3.51 -12.04 -0.72
N ASP A 109 3.35 -12.06 0.60
CA ASP A 109 2.84 -13.23 1.31
C ASP A 109 1.52 -13.75 0.69
N ARG A 110 1.45 -15.08 0.52
CA ARG A 110 0.31 -15.82 -0.05
C ARG A 110 -0.93 -15.78 0.84
#